data_AF-A0A6L5K2I2-F1
#
_entry.id   AF-A0A6L5K2I2-F1
#
_cell.length_a   1.000
_cell.length_b   1.000
_cell.length_c   1.000
_cell.angle_alpha   90.00
_cell.angle_beta   90.00
_cell.angle_gamma   90.00
#
_symmetry.space_group_name_H-M   'P 1'
#
loop_
_entity.id
_entity.type
_entity.pdbx_description
1 polymer ?
#
loop_
_entity_poly.entity_id
_entity_poly.type
_entity_poly.pdbx_seq_one_letter_code
_entity_poly.pdbx_strand_id
1 'polypeptide(L)' 'MWMKNDDDLVGEVLKGDQSSFELLLRPHRQGLLNMAYRMTGNFEEAKEICQEALIKIYKYLYRFEKYN' A
#
# COMPACT_ATOMS: atom_id res chain seq x y z
N MET A 1 21.94 -4.29 7.55
CA MET A 1 20.50 -4.67 7.54
C MET A 1 20.07 -4.63 6.09
N TRP A 2 19.73 -5.78 5.49
CA TRP A 2 19.39 -5.83 4.07
C TRP A 2 18.03 -5.14 3.89
N MET A 3 17.97 -4.08 3.09
CA MET A 3 16.70 -3.48 2.68
C MET A 3 15.97 -4.51 1.82
N LYS A 4 14.86 -5.04 2.33
CA LYS A 4 13.94 -5.85 1.54
C LYS A 4 13.38 -4.99 0.42
N ASN A 5 13.38 -5.52 -0.80
CA ASN A 5 12.73 -4.86 -1.93
C ASN A 5 11.21 -5.14 -1.90
N ASP A 6 10.45 -4.47 -2.75
CA ASP A 6 8.98 -4.61 -2.79
C ASP A 6 8.56 -6.06 -3.11
N ASP A 7 9.30 -6.79 -3.94
CA ASP A 7 9.00 -8.19 -4.27
C ASP A 7 9.13 -9.13 -3.07
N ASP A 8 10.16 -8.92 -2.24
CA ASP A 8 10.37 -9.66 -1.00
C ASP A 8 9.22 -9.40 -0.02
N LEU A 9 8.85 -8.12 0.13
CA LEU A 9 7.76 -7.71 1.01
C LEU A 9 6.40 -8.24 0.52
N VAL A 10 6.14 -8.23 -0.80
CA VAL A 10 4.94 -8.86 -1.38
C VAL A 10 4.91 -10.36 -1.07
N GLY A 11 6.04 -11.05 -1.21
CA GLY A 11 6.15 -12.47 -0.86
C GLY A 11 5.84 -12.77 0.61
N GLU A 12 6.22 -11.88 1.52
CA GLU A 12 5.93 -12.00 2.95
C GLU A 12 4.48 -11.66 3.29
N VAL A 13 3.91 -10.64 2.65
CA VAL A 13 2.49 -10.31 2.79
C VAL A 13 1.61 -11.47 2.34
N LEU A 14 1.93 -12.10 1.20
CA LEU A 14 1.22 -13.28 0.70
C LEU A 14 1.31 -14.48 1.66
N LYS A 15 2.36 -14.56 2.49
CA LYS A 15 2.52 -15.58 3.54
C LYS A 15 1.80 -15.24 4.84
N GLY A 16 1.13 -14.08 4.93
CA GLY A 16 0.38 -13.68 6.12
C GLY A 16 1.07 -12.63 6.99
N ASP A 17 2.27 -12.15 6.64
CA ASP A 17 2.98 -11.15 7.45
C ASP A 17 2.41 -9.74 7.23
N GLN A 18 1.59 -9.30 8.17
CA GLN A 18 1.00 -7.95 8.17
C GLN A 18 2.04 -6.84 8.37
N SER A 19 3.16 -7.10 9.04
CA SER A 19 4.18 -6.07 9.27
C SER A 19 4.90 -5.70 7.98
N SER A 20 5.07 -6.67 7.08
CA SER A 20 5.63 -6.48 5.75
C SER A 20 4.73 -5.65 4.83
N PHE A 21 3.42 -5.64 5.07
CA PHE A 21 2.49 -4.78 4.35
C PHE A 21 2.69 -3.30 4.69
N GLU A 22 2.89 -2.98 5.97
CA GLU A 22 3.18 -1.61 6.39
C GLU A 22 4.49 -1.12 5.76
N LEU A 23 5.52 -1.97 5.75
CA LEU A 23 6.81 -1.67 5.14
C LEU A 23 6.69 -1.43 3.63
N LEU A 24 5.91 -2.26 2.93
CA LEU A 24 5.62 -2.11 1.50
C LEU A 24 4.91 -0.79 1.21
N LEU A 25 3.88 -0.46 1.97
CA LEU A 25 3.05 0.72 1.68
C LEU A 25 3.68 2.05 2.10
N ARG A 26 4.45 2.07 3.18
CA ARG A 26 5.01 3.30 3.78
C ARG A 26 5.63 4.26 2.75
N PRO A 27 6.50 3.83 1.80
CA PRO A 27 7.04 4.74 0.78
C PRO A 27 5.98 5.29 -0.18
N HIS A 28 4.89 4.58 -0.43
CA HIS A 28 3.84 4.98 -1.38
C HIS A 28 2.75 5.87 -0.77
N ARG A 29 2.54 5.83 0.55
CA ARG A 29 1.47 6.58 1.24
C ARG A 29 1.49 8.08 0.92
N GLN A 30 2.66 8.70 0.97
CA GLN A 30 2.78 10.14 0.71
C GLN A 30 2.47 10.48 -0.76
N GLY A 31 2.89 9.62 -1.70
CA GLY A 31 2.60 9.78 -3.12
C GLY A 31 1.10 9.69 -3.41
N LEU A 32 0.42 8.72 -2.80
CA LEU A 32 -1.04 8.57 -2.91
C LEU A 32 -1.77 9.78 -2.33
N LEU A 33 -1.35 10.26 -1.15
CA LEU A 33 -1.96 11.42 -0.50
C LEU A 33 -1.80 12.69 -1.33
N ASN A 34 -0.61 12.89 -1.89
CA ASN A 34 -0.36 14.02 -2.79
C ASN A 34 -1.21 13.94 -4.06
N MET A 35 -1.40 12.74 -4.62
CA MET A 35 -2.24 12.53 -5.80
C MET A 35 -3.71 12.82 -5.48
N ALA A 36 -4.25 12.26 -4.40
CA ALA A 36 -5.62 12.49 -3.97
C ALA A 36 -5.86 13.98 -3.69
N TYR A 37 -4.92 14.64 -3.01
CA TYR A 37 -5.01 16.08 -2.73
C TYR A 37 -5.02 16.93 -3.99
N ARG A 38 -4.24 16.58 -5.02
CA ARG A 38 -4.29 17.27 -6.32
C ARG A 38 -5.64 17.13 -7.03
N MET A 39 -6.37 16.04 -6.77
CA MET A 39 -7.67 15.79 -7.39
C MET A 39 -8.81 16.49 -6.64
N THR A 40 -8.77 16.50 -5.31
CA THR A 40 -9.85 17.03 -4.48
C THR A 40 -9.66 18.49 -4.08
N GLY A 41 -8.41 18.96 -3.99
CA GLY A 41 -8.07 20.25 -3.37
C GLY A 41 -8.33 20.29 -1.86
N ASN A 42 -8.82 19.19 -1.27
CA ASN A 42 -9.22 19.07 0.13
C ASN A 42 -8.41 17.97 0.81
N PHE A 43 -7.68 18.33 1.86
CA PHE A 43 -6.79 17.41 2.57
C PHE A 43 -7.52 16.29 3.30
N GLU A 44 -8.70 16.55 3.85
CA GLU A 44 -9.45 15.55 4.61
C GLU A 44 -10.09 14.53 3.66
N GLU A 45 -10.68 14.99 2.56
CA GLU A 45 -11.19 14.12 1.50
C GLU A 45 -10.05 13.29 0.86
N ALA A 46 -8.87 13.90 0.67
CA ALA A 46 -7.70 13.20 0.16
C ALA A 46 -7.22 12.07 1.10
N LYS A 47 -7.30 12.27 2.42
CA LYS A 47 -7.00 11.22 3.40
C LYS A 47 -8.01 10.09 3.34
N GLU A 48 -9.30 10.39 3.26
CA GLU A 48 -10.35 9.36 3.17
C GLU A 48 -10.14 8.49 1.92
N ILE A 49 -9.94 9.11 0.76
CA ILE A 49 -9.63 8.42 -0.50
C ILE A 49 -8.37 7.55 -0.35
N CYS A 50 -7.31 8.08 0.25
CA CYS A 50 -6.09 7.31 0.49
C CYS A 50 -6.34 6.11 1.40
N GLN A 51 -7.04 6.28 2.51
CA GLN A 51 -7.34 5.18 3.42
C GLN A 51 -8.16 4.09 2.73
N GLU A 52 -9.19 4.47 1.97
CA GLU A 52 -9.97 3.50 1.19
C GLU A 52 -9.13 2.75 0.17
N ALA A 53 -8.23 3.46 -0.54
CA ALA A 53 -7.32 2.85 -1.51
C ALA A 53 -6.38 1.85 -0.84
N LEU A 54 -5.78 2.22 0.30
CA LEU A 54 -4.89 1.34 1.07
C LEU A 54 -5.63 0.09 1.60
N ILE A 55 -6.87 0.25 2.09
CA ILE A 55 -7.71 -0.87 2.53
C ILE A 55 -8.03 -1.80 1.36
N LYS A 56 -8.32 -1.25 0.18
CA LYS A 56 -8.54 -2.06 -1.04
C LYS A 56 -7.27 -2.81 -1.42
N ILE A 57 -6.12 -2.13 -1.47
CA ILE A 57 -4.82 -2.76 -1.76
C ILE A 57 -4.57 -3.91 -0.78
N TYR A 58 -4.78 -3.71 0.52
CA TYR A 58 -4.66 -4.78 1.52
C TYR A 58 -5.53 -5.98 1.16
N LYS A 59 -6.83 -5.78 0.94
CA LYS A 59 -7.78 -6.85 0.63
C LYS A 59 -7.44 -7.62 -0.65
N TYR A 60 -6.94 -6.93 -1.68
CA TYR A 60 -6.64 -7.53 -2.97
C TYR A 60 -5.24 -8.14 -3.03
N LEU A 61 -4.27 -7.62 -2.28
CA LEU A 61 -2.92 -8.16 -2.26
C LEU A 61 -2.88 -9.59 -1.70
N TYR A 62 -3.72 -9.91 -0.69
CA TYR A 62 -3.87 -11.30 -0.23
C TYR A 62 -4.50 -12.25 -1.26
N ARG A 63 -5.16 -11.71 -2.29
CA ARG A 63 -5.72 -12.47 -3.40
C ARG A 63 -4.84 -12.43 -4.64
N PHE A 64 -3.69 -11.77 -4.56
CA PHE A 64 -2.78 -11.65 -5.68
C PHE A 64 -2.10 -12.99 -5.93
N GLU A 65 -2.45 -13.65 -7.03
CA GLU A 65 -1.67 -14.76 -7.54
C GLU A 65 -0.47 -14.21 -8.29
N LYS A 66 0.72 -14.36 -7.70
CA LYS A 66 1.97 -14.11 -8.41
C LYS A 66 2.09 -15.20 -9.48
N TYR A 67 2.03 -14.81 -10.76
CA TYR A 67 2.34 -15.74 -11.86
C TYR A 67 3.77 -16.26 -11.67
N ASN A 68 3.90 -17.59 -11.50
CA ASN A 68 5.18 -18.30 -11.41
C ASN A 68 5.90 -18.32 -12.76
#